data_AF-A0A0D6KY78-F1
#
_entry.id   AF-A0A0D6KY78-F1
#
_cell.length_a   1.000
_cell.length_b   1.000
_cell.length_c   1.000
_cell.angle_alpha   90.00
_cell.angle_beta   90.00
_cell.angle_gamma   90.00
#
_symmetry.space_group_name_H-M   'P 1'
#
loop_
_entity.id
_entity.type
_entity.pdbx_description
1 polymer ?
#
loop_
_entity_poly.entity_id
_entity_poly.type
_entity_poly.pdbx_seq_one_letter_code
_entity_poly.pdbx_strand_id
1 'polypeptide(L)'
;MLPLTTELQIIIMKLTDNFMIIMNLSLRNIYPLSEFQRGAKAFLEKLRGSKEPIILTVNGKASVVVQDAESYQELLDRLEILETSAGIRKSIEEFQQGKGIPLDEAFEQLRTKYDIQS
;
A
#
# COMPACT_ATOMS: atom_id res chain seq x y z
N MET A 1 -23.79 -12.67 12.23
CA MET A 1 -22.65 -11.94 11.63
C MET A 1 -22.60 -10.58 12.28
N LEU A 2 -21.66 -10.35 13.20
CA LEU A 2 -21.48 -9.04 13.83
C LEU A 2 -20.84 -8.07 12.82
N PRO A 3 -21.30 -6.81 12.71
CA PRO A 3 -20.71 -5.85 11.79
C PRO A 3 -19.29 -5.53 12.27
N LEU A 4 -18.35 -5.42 11.33
CA LEU A 4 -17.01 -4.89 11.61
C LEU A 4 -17.19 -3.54 12.31
N THR A 5 -16.63 -3.40 13.52
CA THR A 5 -16.79 -2.22 14.35
C THR A 5 -16.33 -0.98 13.59
N THR A 6 -17.08 0.11 13.75
CA THR A 6 -16.91 1.39 13.03
C THR A 6 -15.46 1.89 13.00
N GLU A 7 -14.67 1.59 14.03
CA GLU A 7 -13.24 1.92 14.10
C GLU A 7 -12.41 1.20 13.02
N LEU A 8 -12.69 -0.09 12.77
CA LEU A 8 -12.00 -0.84 11.73
C LEU A 8 -12.38 -0.31 10.34
N GLN A 9 -13.63 0.14 10.15
CA GLN A 9 -14.03 0.81 8.91
C GLN A 9 -13.34 2.16 8.72
N ILE A 10 -13.15 2.95 9.78
CA ILE A 10 -12.45 4.24 9.70
C ILE A 10 -10.97 4.04 9.41
N ILE A 11 -10.32 3.03 10.01
CA ILE A 11 -8.92 2.71 9.74
C ILE A 11 -8.76 2.21 8.31
N ILE A 12 -9.59 1.26 7.86
CA ILE A 12 -9.58 0.78 6.48
C ILE A 12 -9.81 1.95 5.51
N MET A 13 -10.78 2.83 5.78
CA MET A 13 -11.08 3.98 4.93
C MET A 13 -9.92 4.98 4.88
N LYS A 14 -9.28 5.32 6.02
CA LYS A 14 -8.09 6.19 6.06
C LYS A 14 -6.87 5.55 5.37
N LEU A 15 -6.71 4.23 5.46
CA LEU A 15 -5.64 3.51 4.78
C LEU A 15 -5.87 3.47 3.26
N THR A 16 -7.12 3.25 2.81
CA THR A 16 -7.46 3.32 1.38
C THR A 16 -7.40 4.75 0.82
N ASP A 17 -7.78 5.75 1.61
CA ASP A 17 -7.70 7.16 1.20
C ASP A 17 -6.24 7.60 1.09
N ASN A 18 -5.37 7.22 2.04
CA ASN A 18 -3.92 7.46 1.92
C ASN A 18 -3.31 6.70 0.74
N PHE A 19 -3.70 5.44 0.50
CA PHE A 19 -3.26 4.66 -0.66
C PHE A 19 -3.65 5.33 -1.99
N MET A 20 -4.86 5.90 -2.05
CA MET A 20 -5.36 6.64 -3.21
C MET A 20 -4.69 8.02 -3.38
N ILE A 21 -4.25 8.67 -2.29
CA ILE A 21 -3.50 9.94 -2.33
C ILE A 21 -2.09 9.75 -2.88
N ILE A 22 -1.41 8.61 -2.65
CA ILE A 22 -0.06 8.40 -3.19
C ILE A 22 -0.09 8.04 -4.70
N MET A 23 -1.17 7.44 -5.20
CA MET A 23 -1.36 7.21 -6.64
C MET A 23 -2.27 8.27 -7.28
N ASN A 24 -1.73 9.47 -7.54
CA ASN A 24 -2.42 10.44 -8.40
C ASN A 24 -2.36 9.98 -9.87
N LEU A 25 -3.30 9.14 -10.28
CA LEU A 25 -3.45 8.70 -11.65
C LEU A 25 -4.07 9.81 -12.50
N SER A 26 -3.26 10.45 -13.34
CA SER A 26 -3.72 11.47 -14.27
C SER A 26 -4.56 10.85 -15.38
N LEU A 27 -5.81 11.31 -15.54
CA LEU A 27 -6.67 10.94 -16.68
C LEU A 27 -6.07 11.33 -18.05
N ARG A 28 -5.00 12.14 -18.06
CA ARG A 28 -4.25 12.51 -19.27
C ARG A 28 -3.22 11.48 -19.68
N ASN A 29 -2.88 10.52 -18.83
CA ASN A 29 -1.90 9.46 -19.10
C ASN A 29 -2.59 8.10 -19.31
N ILE A 30 -3.66 8.07 -20.12
CA ILE A 30 -4.40 6.85 -20.47
C ILE A 30 -4.21 6.57 -21.95
N TYR A 31 -3.70 5.38 -22.29
CA TYR A 31 -3.41 4.99 -23.67
C TYR A 31 -3.89 3.57 -23.99
N PRO A 32 -4.22 3.23 -25.24
CA PRO A 32 -4.45 1.86 -25.66
C PRO A 32 -3.16 1.01 -25.56
N LEU A 33 -3.30 -0.26 -25.15
CA LEU A 33 -2.16 -1.20 -25.12
C LEU A 33 -1.46 -1.32 -26.48
N SER A 34 -2.23 -1.30 -27.57
CA SER A 34 -1.69 -1.38 -28.93
C SER A 34 -0.85 -0.16 -29.32
N GLU A 35 -1.17 1.03 -28.78
CA GLU A 35 -0.37 2.23 -28.97
C GLU A 35 0.95 2.13 -28.21
N PHE A 36 0.89 1.69 -26.95
CA PHE A 36 2.08 1.43 -26.15
C PHE A 36 3.02 0.43 -26.83
N GLN A 37 2.50 -0.68 -27.36
CA GLN A 37 3.32 -1.68 -28.06
C GLN A 37 4.04 -1.11 -29.30
N ARG A 38 3.36 -0.27 -30.08
CA ARG A 38 3.96 0.37 -31.27
C ARG A 38 5.03 1.41 -30.92
N GLY A 39 4.88 2.10 -29.78
CA GLY A 39 5.71 3.22 -29.36
C GLY A 39 6.51 3.00 -28.09
N ALA A 40 6.74 1.75 -27.68
CA ALA A 40 7.14 1.41 -26.31
C ALA A 40 8.33 2.22 -25.80
N LYS A 41 9.36 2.39 -26.64
CA LYS A 41 10.56 3.17 -26.28
C LYS A 41 10.22 4.61 -25.89
N ALA A 42 9.37 5.30 -26.66
CA ALA A 42 8.99 6.68 -26.38
C ALA A 42 8.17 6.80 -25.08
N PHE A 43 7.29 5.83 -24.82
CA PHE A 43 6.54 5.77 -23.56
C PHE A 43 7.46 5.53 -22.36
N LEU A 44 8.44 4.64 -22.49
CA LEU A 44 9.41 4.37 -21.43
C LEU A 44 10.31 5.59 -21.17
N GLU A 45 10.75 6.34 -22.20
CA GLU A 45 11.48 7.59 -21.99
C GLU A 45 10.61 8.64 -21.28
N LYS A 46 9.34 8.81 -21.71
CA LYS A 46 8.41 9.72 -21.05
C LYS A 46 8.24 9.36 -19.57
N LEU A 47 8.03 8.08 -19.28
CA LEU A 47 7.80 7.56 -17.93
C LEU A 47 9.03 7.71 -17.02
N ARG A 48 10.24 7.50 -17.55
CA ARG A 48 11.48 7.80 -16.81
C ARG A 48 11.67 9.29 -16.54
N GLY A 49 11.30 10.15 -17.49
CA GLY A 49 11.46 11.60 -17.37
C GLY A 49 10.40 12.26 -16.48
N SER A 50 9.13 11.86 -16.61
CA SER A 50 8.03 12.43 -15.81
C SER A 50 7.87 11.75 -14.46
N LYS A 51 8.31 10.49 -14.32
CA LYS A 51 8.06 9.62 -13.16
C LYS A 51 6.56 9.41 -12.87
N GLU A 52 5.69 9.80 -13.80
CA GLU A 52 4.25 9.65 -13.69
C GLU A 52 3.82 8.27 -14.22
N PRO A 53 2.93 7.57 -13.50
CA PRO A 53 2.37 6.31 -13.98
C PRO A 53 1.47 6.51 -15.22
N ILE A 54 1.39 5.46 -16.03
CA ILE A 54 0.56 5.39 -17.25
C ILE A 54 -0.48 4.29 -17.09
N ILE A 55 -1.73 4.56 -17.46
CA ILE A 55 -2.79 3.55 -17.54
C ILE A 55 -2.90 3.05 -18.97
N LEU A 56 -2.85 1.73 -19.13
CA LEU A 56 -3.13 1.06 -20.40
C LEU A 56 -4.54 0.50 -20.42
N THR A 57 -5.20 0.68 -21.56
CA THR A 57 -6.54 0.15 -21.82
C THR A 57 -6.51 -1.01 -22.81
N VAL A 58 -7.37 -2.00 -22.59
CA VAL A 58 -7.68 -3.07 -23.53
C VAL A 58 -9.17 -3.01 -23.81
N ASN A 59 -9.56 -2.93 -25.10
CA ASN A 59 -10.95 -2.76 -25.53
C ASN A 59 -11.66 -1.58 -24.83
N GLY A 60 -10.94 -0.47 -24.63
CA GLY A 60 -11.46 0.75 -24.00
C GLY A 60 -11.61 0.69 -22.48
N LYS A 61 -11.22 -0.41 -21.82
CA LYS A 61 -11.26 -0.55 -20.36
C LYS A 61 -9.86 -0.45 -19.76
N ALA A 62 -9.70 0.36 -18.71
CA ALA A 62 -8.45 0.38 -17.94
C ALA A 62 -8.13 -1.03 -17.43
N SER A 63 -6.92 -1.51 -17.69
CA SER A 63 -6.53 -2.90 -17.40
C SER A 63 -5.18 -3.03 -16.73
N VAL A 64 -4.23 -2.11 -17.00
CA VAL A 64 -2.86 -2.21 -16.50
C VAL A 64 -2.34 -0.81 -16.16
N VAL A 65 -1.54 -0.71 -15.10
CA VAL A 65 -0.72 0.48 -14.80
C VAL A 65 0.74 0.14 -15.09
N VAL A 66 1.42 1.04 -15.79
CA VAL A 66 2.87 0.98 -16.03
C VAL A 66 3.52 2.09 -15.23
N GLN A 67 4.55 1.74 -14.46
CA GLN A 67 5.26 2.67 -13.59
C GLN A 67 6.77 2.46 -13.71
N ASP A 68 7.54 3.52 -13.46
CA ASP A 68 8.98 3.46 -13.33
C ASP A 68 9.37 2.68 -12.08
N ALA A 69 10.41 1.86 -12.17
CA ALA A 69 10.80 0.97 -11.07
C ALA A 69 11.23 1.74 -9.80
N GLU A 70 11.96 2.85 -9.96
CA GLU A 70 12.40 3.66 -8.82
C GLU A 70 11.20 4.35 -8.16
N SER A 71 10.28 4.88 -8.97
CA SER A 71 9.03 5.48 -8.45
C SER A 71 8.14 4.47 -7.76
N TYR A 72 8.10 3.22 -8.24
CA TYR A 72 7.38 2.14 -7.57
C TYR A 72 8.03 1.77 -6.24
N GLN A 73 9.37 1.69 -6.18
CA GLN A 73 10.07 1.43 -4.93
C GLN A 73 9.84 2.56 -3.92
N GLU A 74 9.92 3.82 -4.33
CA GLU A 74 9.63 4.96 -3.45
C GLU A 74 8.19 4.93 -2.92
N LEU A 75 7.23 4.49 -3.73
CA LEU A 75 5.85 4.26 -3.29
C LEU A 75 5.79 3.19 -2.18
N LEU A 76 6.51 2.07 -2.34
CA LEU A 76 6.56 1.01 -1.33
C LEU A 76 7.22 1.50 -0.03
N ASP A 77 8.33 2.22 -0.13
CA ASP A 77 9.05 2.75 1.05
C ASP A 77 8.16 3.73 1.84
N ARG A 78 7.39 4.58 1.14
CA ARG A 78 6.42 5.48 1.76
C ARG A 78 5.28 4.71 2.43
N LEU A 79 4.82 3.62 1.83
CA LEU A 79 3.77 2.78 2.41
C LEU A 79 4.25 2.11 3.70
N GLU A 80 5.47 1.56 3.72
CA GLU A 80 6.08 0.94 4.90
C GLU A 80 6.15 1.93 6.08
N ILE A 81 6.55 3.18 5.82
CA ILE A 81 6.59 4.24 6.84
C ILE A 81 5.19 4.51 7.39
N LEU A 82 4.18 4.61 6.51
CA LEU A 82 2.80 4.87 6.93
C LEU A 82 2.23 3.72 7.77
N GLU A 83 2.42 2.47 7.34
CA GLU A 83 1.98 1.28 8.07
C GLU A 83 2.66 1.20 9.44
N THR A 84 3.97 1.42 9.50
CA THR A 84 4.73 1.49 10.75
C THR A 84 4.17 2.56 11.68
N SER A 85 3.90 3.76 11.15
CA SER A 85 3.34 4.85 11.94
C SER A 85 1.94 4.54 12.48
N ALA A 86 1.11 3.86 11.69
CA ALA A 86 -0.22 3.43 12.10
C ALA A 86 -0.15 2.35 13.19
N GLY A 87 0.77 1.39 13.05
CA GLY A 87 1.04 0.37 14.05
C GLY A 87 1.45 0.99 15.40
N ILE A 88 2.41 1.92 15.39
CA ILE A 88 2.86 2.61 16.61
C ILE A 88 1.70 3.35 17.30
N ARG A 89 0.91 4.11 16.55
CA ARG A 89 -0.24 4.84 17.11
C ARG A 89 -1.24 3.88 17.76
N LYS A 90 -1.58 2.80 17.07
CA LYS A 90 -2.49 1.78 17.59
C LYS A 90 -1.95 1.14 18.87
N SER A 91 -0.66 0.77 18.91
CA SER A 91 -0.04 0.18 20.10
C SER A 91 -0.06 1.13 21.30
N ILE A 92 0.17 2.44 21.07
CA ILE A 92 0.07 3.45 22.14
C ILE A 92 -1.36 3.54 22.68
N GLU A 93 -2.36 3.57 21.80
CA GLU A 93 -3.77 3.60 22.20
C GLU A 93 -4.18 2.34 22.98
N GLU A 94 -3.78 1.16 22.52
CA GLU A 94 -4.05 -0.12 23.21
C GLU A 94 -3.38 -0.18 24.59
N PHE A 95 -2.14 0.31 24.70
CA PHE A 95 -1.44 0.42 25.98
C PHE A 95 -2.17 1.34 26.96
N GLN A 96 -2.60 2.53 26.50
CA GLN A 96 -3.38 3.46 27.33
C GLN A 96 -4.72 2.88 27.77
N GLN A 97 -5.31 1.98 26.97
CA GLN A 97 -6.54 1.26 27.30
C GLN A 97 -6.32 0.01 28.16
N GLY A 98 -5.07 -0.28 28.56
CA GLY A 98 -4.74 -1.46 29.37
C GLY A 98 -4.90 -2.79 28.62
N LYS A 99 -4.90 -2.78 27.28
CA LYS A 99 -5.05 -3.98 26.44
C LYS A 99 -3.75 -4.78 26.25
N GLY A 100 -2.67 -4.36 26.91
CA GLY A 100 -1.40 -5.10 26.91
C GLY A 100 -1.44 -6.35 27.78
N ILE A 101 -0.48 -7.24 27.57
CA ILE A 101 -0.20 -8.39 28.43
C ILE A 101 1.15 -8.22 29.12
N PRO A 102 1.37 -8.84 30.30
CA PRO A 102 2.69 -8.87 30.93
C PRO A 102 3.77 -9.45 30.01
N LEU A 103 5.00 -8.96 30.16
CA LEU A 103 6.12 -9.33 29.28
C LEU A 103 6.42 -10.84 29.32
N ASP A 104 6.37 -11.44 30.52
CA ASP A 104 6.62 -12.87 30.70
C ASP A 104 5.58 -13.73 29.96
N GLU A 105 4.31 -13.31 30.00
CA GLU A 105 3.22 -13.98 29.27
C GLU A 105 3.40 -13.85 27.75
N ALA A 106 3.84 -12.68 27.28
CA ALA A 106 4.13 -12.47 25.86
C ALA A 106 5.26 -13.38 25.36
N PHE A 107 6.34 -13.55 26.13
CA PHE A 107 7.44 -14.44 25.77
C PHE A 107 7.02 -15.91 25.71
N GLU A 108 6.20 -16.37 26.65
CA GLU A 108 5.64 -17.72 26.63
C GLU A 108 4.76 -17.97 25.39
N GLN A 109 3.91 -17.02 25.03
CA GLN A 109 3.09 -17.11 23.81
C GLN A 109 3.95 -17.17 22.54
N LEU A 110 5.02 -16.38 22.46
CA LEU A 110 5.94 -16.38 21.31
C LEU A 110 6.72 -17.69 21.20
N ARG A 111 7.25 -18.21 22.32
CA ARG A 111 7.96 -19.50 22.35
C ARG A 111 7.07 -20.63 21.86
N THR A 112 5.84 -20.70 22.36
CA THR A 112 4.85 -21.71 21.97
C THR A 112 4.50 -21.61 20.49
N LYS A 113 4.33 -20.38 19.98
CA LYS A 113 3.89 -20.14 18.60
C LYS A 113 4.97 -20.44 17.55
N TYR A 114 6.23 -20.17 17.87
CA TYR A 114 7.35 -20.27 16.91
C TYR A 114 8.32 -21.42 17.21
N ASP A 115 7.98 -22.29 18.18
CA ASP A 115 8.81 -23.43 18.62
C ASP A 115 10.26 -23.05 18.92
N ILE A 116 10.45 -21.89 19.57
CA ILE A 116 11.78 -21.39 19.92
C ILE A 116 12.23 -22.13 21.18
N GLN A 117 13.07 -23.14 20.99
CA GLN A 117 13.73 -23.89 22.07
C GLN A 117 14.73 -22.98 22.78
N SER A 118 14.75 -23.06 24.12
CA SER A 118 15.59 -22.23 25.00
C SER A 118 17.06 -22.63 24.98
#